data_AF-A0AA92W171-F1
#
_entry.id   AF-A0AA92W171-F1
#
_cell.length_a   1.000
_cell.length_b   1.000
_cell.length_c   1.000
_cell.angle_alpha   90.00
_cell.angle_beta   90.00
_cell.angle_gamma   90.00
#
_symmetry.space_group_name_H-M   'P 1'
#
loop_
_entity.id
_entity.type
_entity.pdbx_description
1 polymer ?
#
loop_
_entity_poly.entity_id
_entity_poly.type
_entity_poly.pdbx_seq_one_letter_code
_entity_poly.pdbx_strand_id
1 'polypeptide(L)'
;MLYPGKTPPALLLNSSYSPSFAAGLLQMRYIYSMPVERIIKYFADSGFTLRKATANKLIARSADVLGNFYKAICQIVLQQDYVTADETYHKVLLAKIKPTDKGSKKGYLWL
;
A
#
# COMPACT_ATOMS: atom_id res chain seq x y z
N MET A 1 -33.17 4.09 -18.11
CA MET A 1 -32.14 5.14 -17.99
C MET A 1 -30.80 4.46 -17.72
N LEU A 2 -29.91 4.42 -18.71
CA LEU A 2 -28.53 3.96 -18.53
C LEU A 2 -27.79 5.03 -17.71
N TYR A 3 -27.46 4.73 -16.46
CA TYR A 3 -26.60 5.59 -15.66
C TYR A 3 -25.22 5.60 -16.34
N PRO A 4 -24.71 6.74 -16.84
CA PRO A 4 -23.38 6.77 -17.42
C PRO A 4 -22.39 6.41 -16.31
N GLY A 5 -21.82 5.20 -16.40
CA GLY A 5 -20.83 4.73 -15.44
C GLY A 5 -19.65 5.68 -15.45
N LYS A 6 -19.51 6.48 -14.40
CA LYS A 6 -18.37 7.38 -14.28
C LYS A 6 -17.14 6.51 -14.03
N THR A 7 -16.21 6.48 -14.99
CA THR A 7 -14.95 5.74 -14.84
C THR A 7 -14.30 6.18 -13.53
N PRO A 8 -13.96 5.26 -12.62
CA PRO A 8 -13.29 5.62 -11.39
C PRO A 8 -12.02 6.42 -11.72
N PRO A 9 -11.72 7.47 -10.94
CA PRO A 9 -10.57 8.31 -11.20
C PRO A 9 -9.29 7.46 -11.27
N ALA A 10 -8.45 7.73 -12.27
CA ALA A 10 -7.19 7.02 -12.44
C ALA A 10 -6.35 7.13 -11.15
N LEU A 11 -5.64 6.05 -10.80
CA LEU A 11 -4.85 6.00 -9.57
C LEU A 11 -3.83 7.13 -9.53
N LEU A 12 -3.08 7.34 -10.62
CA LEU A 12 -2.22 8.51 -10.79
C LEU A 12 -2.76 9.42 -11.89
N LEU A 13 -2.58 10.74 -11.68
CA LEU A 13 -2.94 11.78 -12.65
C LEU A 13 -2.22 11.51 -13.97
N ASN A 14 -2.97 11.51 -15.08
CA ASN A 14 -2.46 11.26 -16.44
C ASN A 14 -1.74 9.92 -16.60
N SER A 15 -2.15 8.90 -15.84
CA SER A 15 -1.58 7.56 -15.93
C SER A 15 -2.59 6.54 -16.46
N SER A 16 -2.09 5.59 -17.24
CA SER A 16 -2.86 4.49 -17.80
C SER A 16 -2.79 3.22 -16.93
N TYR A 17 -2.31 3.32 -15.69
CA TYR A 17 -2.22 2.17 -14.78
C TYR A 17 -3.60 1.82 -14.22
N SER A 18 -4.05 0.60 -14.50
CA SER A 18 -5.34 0.12 -14.00
C SER A 18 -5.29 -0.16 -12.49
N PRO A 19 -6.44 -0.10 -11.79
CA PRO A 19 -6.55 -0.55 -10.41
C PRO A 19 -6.13 -2.01 -10.21
N SER A 20 -6.42 -2.87 -11.19
CA SER A 20 -6.01 -4.29 -11.17
C SER A 20 -4.49 -4.45 -11.18
N PHE A 21 -3.78 -3.63 -11.96
CA PHE A 21 -2.32 -3.64 -11.98
C PHE A 21 -1.73 -3.21 -10.63
N ALA A 22 -2.29 -2.15 -10.03
CA ALA A 22 -1.84 -1.70 -8.71
C ALA A 22 -2.12 -2.74 -7.61
N ALA A 23 -3.27 -3.44 -7.68
CA ALA A 23 -3.56 -4.55 -6.78
C ALA A 23 -2.54 -5.69 -6.91
N GLY A 24 -2.18 -6.07 -8.14
CA GLY A 24 -1.13 -7.07 -8.38
C GLY A 24 0.24 -6.63 -7.84
N LEU A 25 0.58 -5.35 -8.00
CA LEU A 25 1.81 -4.78 -7.44
C LEU A 25 1.82 -4.81 -5.91
N LEU A 26 0.70 -4.47 -5.25
CA LEU A 26 0.54 -4.55 -3.81
C LEU A 26 0.61 -6.00 -3.31
N GLN A 27 0.01 -6.94 -4.02
CA GLN A 27 0.10 -8.37 -3.69
C GLN A 27 1.55 -8.84 -3.71
N MET A 28 2.31 -8.52 -4.77
CA MET A 28 3.74 -8.86 -4.81
C MET A 28 4.53 -8.23 -3.67
N ARG A 29 4.20 -6.99 -3.29
CA ARG A 29 4.91 -6.25 -2.24
C ARG A 29 4.60 -6.76 -0.84
N TYR A 30 3.33 -6.97 -0.51
CA TYR A 30 2.87 -7.18 0.86
C TYR A 30 2.48 -8.63 1.14
N ILE A 31 1.89 -9.35 0.18
CA ILE A 31 1.52 -10.77 0.35
C ILE A 31 2.74 -11.67 0.13
N TYR A 32 3.51 -11.42 -0.94
CA TYR A 32 4.72 -12.20 -1.23
C TYR A 32 6.00 -11.58 -0.67
N SER A 33 5.88 -10.49 0.09
CA SER A 33 7.00 -9.78 0.74
C SER A 33 8.17 -9.43 -0.19
N MET A 34 7.93 -9.23 -1.49
CA MET A 34 9.02 -8.98 -2.44
C MET A 34 9.56 -7.55 -2.35
N PRO A 35 10.89 -7.35 -2.43
CA PRO A 35 11.48 -6.02 -2.54
C PRO A 35 11.06 -5.37 -3.87
N VAL A 36 10.86 -4.03 -3.88
CA VAL A 36 10.37 -3.29 -5.06
C VAL A 36 11.30 -3.48 -6.26
N GLU A 37 12.61 -3.59 -6.01
CA GLU A 37 13.62 -3.86 -7.02
C GLU A 37 13.40 -5.22 -7.70
N ARG A 38 12.99 -6.24 -6.93
CA ARG A 38 12.68 -7.57 -7.46
C ARG A 38 11.39 -7.55 -8.27
N ILE A 39 10.38 -6.82 -7.79
CA ILE A 39 9.11 -6.64 -8.52
C ILE A 39 9.36 -5.96 -9.88
N ILE A 40 10.20 -4.93 -9.91
CA ILE A 40 10.56 -4.24 -11.16
C ILE A 40 11.28 -5.18 -12.13
N LYS A 41 12.24 -5.98 -11.63
CA LYS A 41 12.93 -6.98 -12.47
C LYS A 41 11.94 -8.00 -13.03
N TYR A 42 11.05 -8.53 -12.18
CA TYR A 42 10.00 -9.46 -12.62
C TYR A 42 9.14 -8.89 -13.75
N PHE A 43 8.73 -7.63 -13.65
CA PHE A 43 8.00 -6.97 -14.73
C PHE A 43 8.86 -6.75 -15.98
N ALA A 44 10.13 -6.37 -15.81
CA ALA A 44 11.06 -6.19 -16.92
C ALA A 44 11.31 -7.50 -17.68
N ASP A 45 11.47 -8.61 -16.97
CA ASP A 45 11.60 -9.96 -17.53
C ASP A 45 10.33 -10.39 -18.29
N SER A 46 9.17 -9.86 -17.88
CA SER A 46 7.88 -10.02 -18.56
C SER A 46 7.67 -9.04 -19.73
N GLY A 47 8.69 -8.25 -20.11
CA GLY A 47 8.62 -7.25 -21.18
C GLY A 47 8.02 -5.90 -20.77
N PHE A 48 7.77 -5.67 -19.48
CA PHE A 48 7.17 -4.44 -18.96
C PHE A 48 8.15 -3.61 -18.11
N THR A 49 8.67 -2.53 -18.68
CA THR A 49 9.64 -1.67 -17.99
C THR A 49 8.97 -0.69 -17.02
N LEU A 50 8.98 -1.00 -15.72
CA LEU A 50 8.45 -0.14 -14.67
C LEU A 50 9.56 0.64 -13.94
N ARG A 51 9.48 1.97 -13.91
CA ARG A 51 10.42 2.80 -13.13
C ARG A 51 10.14 2.67 -11.62
N LYS A 52 11.20 2.58 -10.82
CA LYS A 52 11.11 2.50 -9.34
C LYS A 52 10.33 3.63 -8.70
N ALA A 53 10.54 4.87 -9.15
CA ALA A 53 9.81 6.02 -8.66
C ALA A 53 8.29 5.90 -8.93
N THR A 54 7.92 5.33 -10.09
CA THR A 54 6.52 5.11 -10.46
C THR A 54 5.90 4.00 -9.62
N ALA A 55 6.60 2.89 -9.41
CA ALA A 55 6.15 1.80 -8.53
C ALA A 55 5.86 2.31 -7.10
N ASN A 56 6.78 3.10 -6.53
CA ASN A 56 6.59 3.68 -5.20
C ASN A 56 5.42 4.68 -5.15
N LYS A 57 5.24 5.50 -6.19
CA LYS A 57 4.08 6.40 -6.29
C LYS A 57 2.77 5.63 -6.38
N LEU A 58 2.73 4.53 -7.15
CA LEU A 58 1.56 3.66 -7.24
C LEU A 58 1.23 3.05 -5.87
N ILE A 59 2.21 2.50 -5.15
CA ILE A 59 2.01 1.95 -3.80
C ILE A 59 1.46 3.02 -2.86
N ALA A 60 2.09 4.19 -2.81
CA ALA A 60 1.68 5.29 -1.93
C ALA A 60 0.24 5.72 -2.22
N ARG A 61 -0.12 5.80 -3.50
CA ARG A 61 -1.47 6.21 -3.90
C ARG A 61 -2.52 5.13 -3.63
N SER A 62 -2.16 3.86 -3.77
CA SER A 62 -3.06 2.78 -3.35
C SER A 62 -3.29 2.76 -1.84
N ALA A 63 -2.30 3.19 -1.03
CA ALA A 63 -2.50 3.34 0.41
C ALA A 63 -3.55 4.41 0.74
N ASP A 64 -3.60 5.53 0.01
CA ASP A 64 -4.66 6.55 0.17
C ASP A 64 -6.06 5.95 -0.05
N VAL A 65 -6.21 5.11 -1.08
CA VAL A 65 -7.49 4.46 -1.42
C VAL A 65 -7.89 3.45 -0.35
N LEU A 66 -6.94 2.65 0.13
CA LEU A 66 -7.16 1.65 1.18
C LEU A 66 -7.38 2.28 2.57
N GLY A 67 -7.01 3.56 2.76
CA GLY A 67 -7.19 4.27 4.02
C GLY A 67 -8.65 4.35 4.48
N ASN A 68 -9.62 4.36 3.56
CA ASN A 68 -11.04 4.33 3.91
C ASN A 68 -11.46 2.97 4.47
N PHE A 69 -10.94 1.88 3.90
CA PHE A 69 -11.17 0.53 4.43
C PHE A 69 -10.58 0.37 5.82
N TYR A 70 -9.36 0.86 6.04
CA TYR A 70 -8.74 0.88 7.36
C TYR A 70 -9.63 1.56 8.40
N LYS A 71 -10.15 2.76 8.10
CA LYS A 71 -11.07 3.47 9.01
C LYS A 71 -12.34 2.68 9.30
N ALA A 72 -12.94 2.07 8.29
CA ALA A 72 -14.15 1.26 8.45
C ALA A 72 -13.89 0.02 9.32
N ILE A 73 -12.76 -0.67 9.11
CA ILE A 73 -12.34 -1.82 9.92
C ILE A 73 -12.14 -1.37 11.37
N CYS A 74 -11.41 -0.28 11.61
CA CYS A 74 -11.21 0.24 12.97
C CYS A 74 -12.54 0.56 13.66
N GLN A 75 -13.50 1.16 12.95
CA GLN A 75 -14.81 1.47 13.52
C GLN A 75 -15.56 0.19 13.94
N ILE A 76 -15.51 -0.86 13.12
CA ILE A 76 -16.16 -2.14 13.42
C ILE A 76 -15.47 -2.83 14.60
N VAL A 77 -14.14 -2.90 14.60
CA VAL A 77 -13.36 -3.54 15.68
C VAL A 77 -13.63 -2.88 17.03
N LEU A 78 -13.74 -1.54 17.06
CA LEU A 78 -14.03 -0.78 18.29
C LEU A 78 -15.46 -0.99 18.82
N GLN A 79 -16.38 -1.50 18.00
CA GLN A 79 -17.76 -1.80 18.40
C GLN A 79 -17.92 -3.23 18.95
N GLN A 80 -16.91 -4.08 18.86
CA GLN A 80 -17.02 -5.46 19.33
C GLN A 80 -16.77 -5.55 20.84
N ASP A 81 -17.55 -6.39 21.53
CA ASP A 81 -17.43 -6.63 22.97
C ASP A 81 -16.14 -7.37 23.35
N TYR A 82 -15.50 -8.04 22.38
CA TYR A 82 -14.26 -8.78 22.56
C TYR A 82 -13.32 -8.55 21.38
N VAL A 83 -12.10 -8.11 21.67
CA VAL A 83 -11.05 -7.85 20.67
C VAL A 83 -9.82 -8.67 21.05
N THR A 84 -9.40 -9.57 20.15
CA THR A 84 -8.09 -10.22 20.23
C THR A 84 -7.06 -9.31 19.58
N ALA A 85 -5.92 -9.11 20.25
CA ALA A 85 -4.80 -8.38 19.69
C ALA A 85 -3.52 -9.20 19.91
N ASP A 86 -2.83 -9.56 18.82
CA ASP A 86 -1.46 -10.09 18.85
C ASP A 86 -0.47 -8.99 18.47
N GLU A 87 0.65 -8.94 19.17
CA GLU A 87 1.63 -7.87 19.02
C GLU A 87 2.78 -8.31 18.11
N THR A 88 2.83 -7.75 16.90
CA THR A 88 3.92 -8.01 15.96
C THR A 88 4.75 -6.75 15.68
N TYR A 89 6.07 -6.85 15.85
CA TYR A 89 6.99 -5.74 15.57
C TYR A 89 7.56 -5.76 14.17
N HIS A 90 7.52 -4.61 13.50
CA HIS A 90 8.19 -4.38 12.22
C HIS A 90 9.08 -3.14 12.29
N LYS A 91 10.28 -3.18 11.72
CA LYS A 91 11.17 -2.02 11.69
C LYS A 91 10.72 -1.04 10.60
N VAL A 92 10.33 0.17 10.98
CA VAL A 92 9.82 1.20 10.08
C VAL A 92 10.76 2.41 10.09
N LEU A 93 10.96 3.04 8.93
CA LEU A 93 11.71 4.28 8.79
C LEU A 93 10.84 5.48 9.16
N LEU A 94 11.34 6.39 9.99
CA LEU A 94 10.60 7.61 10.34
C LEU A 94 10.84 8.71 9.30
N ALA A 95 9.75 9.40 8.93
CA ALA A 95 9.81 10.57 8.05
C ALA A 95 10.40 11.83 8.72
N LYS A 96 10.44 11.90 10.06
CA LYS A 96 11.01 13.02 10.82
C LYS A 96 12.12 12.54 11.75
N ILE A 97 13.34 13.00 11.46
CA ILE A 97 14.52 12.76 12.28
C ILE A 97 14.57 13.90 13.31
N LYS A 98 14.27 13.63 14.58
CA LYS A 98 14.88 14.44 15.64
C LYS A 98 16.38 14.13 15.60
N PRO A 99 17.29 15.10 15.79
CA PRO A 99 18.74 14.91 15.58
C PRO A 99 19.37 13.78 16.40
N THR A 100 18.66 13.27 17.42
CA THR A 100 19.11 12.21 18.33
C THR A 100 18.60 10.80 17.98
N ASP A 101 17.67 10.65 17.03
CA ASP A 101 17.02 9.37 16.75
C ASP A 101 17.66 8.64 15.54
N LYS A 102 17.99 7.36 15.71
CA LYS A 102 18.61 6.49 14.69
C LYS A 102 17.63 6.10 13.56
N GLY A 103 16.97 7.07 12.91
CA GLY A 103 16.25 6.97 11.62
C GLY A 103 15.20 5.86 11.42
N SER A 104 15.02 4.99 12.40
CA SER A 104 14.27 3.73 12.33
C SER A 104 13.78 3.38 13.72
N LYS A 105 12.51 2.97 13.82
CA LYS A 105 11.87 2.58 15.07
C LYS A 105 11.10 1.29 14.85
N LYS A 106 10.88 0.55 15.93
CA LYS A 106 9.91 -0.54 15.94
C LYS A 106 8.52 0.08 15.76
N GLY A 107 7.88 -0.21 14.64
CA GLY A 107 6.46 -0.04 14.40
C GLY A 107 5.74 -1.27 14.94
N TYR A 108 4.64 -1.02 15.64
CA TYR A 108 3.84 -2.02 16.34
C TYR A 108 2.58 -2.21 15.51
N LEU A 109 2.32 -3.44 15.07
CA LEU A 109 1.06 -3.86 14.47
C LEU A 109 0.30 -4.66 15.52
N TRP A 110 -0.93 -4.24 15.80
CA TRP A 110 -1.86 -4.93 16.69
C TRP A 110 -2.88 -5.62 15.77
N LEU A 111 -2.85 -6.96 15.71
CA LEU A 111 -3.69 -7.78 14.84
C LEU A 111 -4.78 -8.52 15.60
#